data_AF-A0A7C3KRC3-F1
#
_entry.id   AF-A0A7C3KRC3-F1
#
_cell.length_a   1.000
_cell.length_b   1.000
_cell.length_c   1.000
_cell.angle_alpha   90.00
_cell.angle_beta   90.00
_cell.angle_gamma   90.00
#
_symmetry.space_group_name_H-M   'P 1'
#
loop_
_entity.id
_entity.type
_entity.pdbx_description
1 polymer ?
#
loop_
_entity_poly.entity_id
_entity_poly.type
_entity_poly.pdbx_seq_one_letter_code
_entity_poly.pdbx_strand_id
1 'polypeptide(L)'
;MKRSLSIIFLLFFFLLPFACSKKPFHIASVNNNVCKRLTGEVVLYCIFVDTRYTQPWSAYDINSSLDSIHYAMEWLENKASENGIPLTITVQYHQNNNVIPISQDFPRKTLSGTLLPVIPAGIRLLDGWSNRIARNAG
;
A
#
# COMPACT_ATOMS: atom_id res chain seq x y z
N MET A 1 58.63 27.63 15.15
CA MET A 1 57.79 26.55 15.71
C MET A 1 56.41 27.00 16.22
N LYS A 2 56.24 28.18 16.85
CA LYS A 2 54.92 28.59 17.39
C LYS A 2 53.86 28.89 16.31
N ARG A 3 54.25 29.41 15.14
CA ARG A 3 53.31 29.74 14.04
C ARG A 3 52.82 28.50 13.27
N SER A 4 53.65 27.49 13.11
CA SER A 4 53.28 26.23 12.44
C SER A 4 52.34 25.36 13.29
N LEU A 5 52.48 25.39 14.63
CA LEU A 5 51.55 24.71 15.54
C LEU A 5 50.13 25.31 15.49
N SER A 6 50.02 26.63 15.35
CA SER A 6 48.74 27.35 15.29
C SER A 6 47.94 27.01 14.02
N ILE A 7 48.63 26.83 12.89
CA ILE A 7 48.00 26.48 11.60
C ILE A 7 47.45 25.04 11.65
N ILE A 8 48.16 24.11 12.28
CA ILE A 8 47.71 22.72 12.45
C ILE A 8 46.47 22.67 13.35
N PHE A 9 46.42 23.48 14.41
CA PHE A 9 45.27 23.56 15.30
C PHE A 9 44.03 24.15 14.59
N LEU A 10 44.23 25.15 13.72
CA LEU A 10 43.15 25.75 12.92
C LEU A 10 42.60 24.78 11.85
N LEU A 11 43.47 23.97 11.24
CA LEU A 11 43.09 22.92 10.29
C LEU A 11 42.27 21.80 10.96
N PHE A 12 42.61 21.45 12.21
CA PHE A 12 41.87 20.43 12.97
C PHE A 12 40.47 20.92 13.37
N PHE A 13 40.31 22.22 13.60
CA PHE A 13 39.03 22.83 13.96
C PHE A 13 38.06 22.95 12.76
N PHE A 14 38.58 23.04 11.53
CA PHE A 14 37.77 23.05 10.30
C PHE A 14 37.38 21.64 9.80
N LEU A 15 38.03 20.59 10.29
CA LEU A 15 37.78 19.18 9.91
C LEU A 15 36.79 18.44 10.82
N LEU A 16 36.10 19.15 11.71
CA LEU A 16 34.93 18.61 12.41
C LEU A 16 33.66 19.10 11.71
N PRO A 17 33.28 18.56 10.53
CA PRO A 17 31.95 18.80 10.03
C PRO A 17 30.99 18.12 11.01
N PHE A 18 30.00 18.89 11.46
CA PHE A 18 28.79 18.46 12.13
C PHE A 18 28.40 17.02 11.79
N ALA A 19 28.84 16.07 12.62
CA ALA A 19 28.28 14.72 12.65
C ALA A 19 26.92 14.79 13.36
N CYS A 20 26.01 15.60 12.81
CA CYS A 20 24.61 15.56 13.17
C CYS A 20 24.04 14.31 12.51
N SER A 21 24.19 13.17 13.19
CA SER A 21 23.51 11.94 12.83
C SER A 21 22.02 12.17 13.03
N LYS A 22 21.36 12.68 11.99
CA LYS A 22 19.90 12.63 11.89
C LYS A 22 19.57 11.15 11.84
N LYS A 23 19.12 10.59 12.97
CA LYS A 23 18.49 9.26 12.96
C LYS A 23 17.44 9.30 11.86
N PRO A 24 17.47 8.38 10.88
CA PRO A 24 16.48 8.38 9.81
C PRO A 24 15.11 8.34 10.49
N PHE A 25 14.25 9.29 10.13
CA PHE A 25 12.89 9.34 10.64
C PHE A 25 12.17 8.09 10.11
N HIS A 26 12.05 7.08 10.97
CA HIS A 26 11.42 5.81 10.64
C HIS A 26 9.91 6.01 10.63
N ILE A 27 9.35 6.29 9.46
CA ILE A 27 7.91 6.30 9.26
C ILE A 27 7.44 4.84 9.37
N ALA A 28 6.65 4.54 10.40
CA ALA A 28 6.17 3.19 10.67
C ALA A 28 5.30 2.58 9.55
N SER A 29 4.99 3.31 8.46
CA SER A 29 4.30 2.80 7.27
C SER A 29 5.25 2.40 6.13
N VAL A 30 6.49 2.89 6.12
CA VAL A 30 7.47 2.57 5.07
C VAL A 30 8.04 1.18 5.36
N ASN A 31 7.87 0.26 4.40
CA ASN A 31 8.24 -1.16 4.51
C ASN A 31 7.50 -1.97 5.59
N ASN A 32 6.37 -1.47 6.12
CA ASN A 32 5.64 -2.13 7.21
C ASN A 32 4.19 -2.49 6.85
N ASN A 33 3.76 -2.23 5.61
CA ASN A 33 2.44 -2.66 5.14
C ASN A 33 2.47 -4.14 4.74
N VAL A 34 1.27 -4.75 4.69
CA VAL A 34 0.99 -6.10 4.17
C VAL A 34 1.56 -6.30 2.74
N CYS A 35 1.77 -5.20 2.01
CA CYS A 35 2.53 -5.17 0.78
C CYS A 35 4.04 -5.10 1.08
N LYS A 36 4.72 -6.23 0.91
CA LYS A 36 6.17 -6.27 0.66
C LYS A 36 6.52 -5.35 -0.52
N ARG A 37 7.80 -5.04 -0.72
CA ARG A 37 8.25 -4.35 -1.94
C ARG A 37 7.66 -5.04 -3.17
N LEU A 38 6.94 -4.30 -4.01
CA LEU A 38 6.38 -4.79 -5.26
C LEU A 38 7.53 -4.92 -6.26
N THR A 39 8.02 -6.15 -6.42
CA THR A 39 9.12 -6.51 -7.33
C THR A 39 8.92 -7.92 -7.84
N GLY A 40 9.35 -8.20 -9.07
CA GLY A 40 9.16 -9.48 -9.74
C GLY A 40 7.70 -9.67 -10.16
N GLU A 41 7.24 -10.92 -10.09
CA GLU A 41 5.86 -11.30 -10.43
C GLU A 41 4.92 -11.08 -9.24
N VAL A 42 3.91 -10.24 -9.44
CA VAL A 42 2.90 -9.88 -8.44
C VAL A 42 1.51 -10.22 -8.98
N VAL A 43 0.65 -10.77 -8.13
CA VAL A 43 -0.77 -10.95 -8.45
C VAL A 43 -1.58 -9.90 -7.68
N LEU A 44 -2.35 -9.10 -8.41
CA LEU A 44 -3.41 -8.29 -7.83
C LEU A 44 -4.73 -9.05 -7.99
N TYR A 45 -5.27 -9.56 -6.89
CA TYR A 45 -6.52 -10.31 -6.89
C TYR A 45 -7.68 -9.46 -6.37
N CYS A 46 -8.59 -9.09 -7.26
CA CYS A 46 -9.73 -8.23 -6.97
C CYS A 46 -10.94 -9.05 -6.50
N ILE A 47 -11.58 -8.60 -5.43
CA ILE A 47 -12.83 -9.21 -4.93
C ILE A 47 -13.89 -8.11 -4.89
N PHE A 48 -14.92 -8.26 -5.71
CA PHE A 48 -16.08 -7.38 -5.69
C PHE A 48 -17.04 -7.87 -4.61
N VAL A 49 -17.63 -6.94 -3.85
CA VAL A 49 -18.44 -7.27 -2.67
C VAL A 49 -19.73 -6.47 -2.70
N ASP A 50 -20.85 -7.18 -2.67
CA ASP A 50 -22.17 -6.61 -2.47
C ASP A 50 -22.47 -6.52 -0.97
N THR A 51 -22.93 -5.35 -0.52
CA THR A 51 -23.33 -5.12 0.87
C THR A 51 -24.77 -4.61 0.92
N ARG A 52 -25.52 -4.88 1.99
CA ARG A 52 -26.92 -4.41 2.12
C ARG A 52 -27.15 -2.90 1.99
N TYR A 53 -26.11 -2.08 2.13
CA TYR A 53 -26.22 -0.61 2.12
C TYR A 53 -25.67 0.03 0.85
N THR A 54 -25.11 -0.75 -0.06
CA THR A 54 -24.58 -0.30 -1.35
C THR A 54 -25.44 -0.84 -2.48
N GLN A 55 -25.39 -0.20 -3.64
CA GLN A 55 -25.97 -0.78 -4.84
C GLN A 55 -25.18 -2.04 -5.22
N PRO A 56 -25.85 -3.09 -5.72
CA PRO A 56 -25.16 -4.26 -6.25
C PRO A 56 -24.25 -3.88 -7.42
N TRP A 57 -23.12 -4.57 -7.55
CA TRP A 57 -22.21 -4.38 -8.68
C TRP A 57 -22.86 -4.82 -10.00
N SER A 58 -22.98 -3.89 -10.97
CA SER A 58 -23.34 -4.27 -12.33
C SER A 58 -22.12 -4.79 -13.10
N ALA A 59 -22.36 -5.46 -14.23
CA ALA A 59 -21.29 -5.85 -15.14
C ALA A 59 -20.49 -4.65 -15.67
N TYR A 60 -21.17 -3.50 -15.88
CA TYR A 60 -20.51 -2.27 -16.28
C TYR A 60 -19.57 -1.74 -15.18
N ASP A 61 -20.03 -1.74 -13.92
CA ASP A 61 -19.24 -1.27 -12.78
C ASP A 61 -17.98 -2.12 -12.57
N ILE A 62 -18.12 -3.44 -12.71
CA ILE A 62 -17.01 -4.39 -12.63
C ILE A 62 -15.99 -4.13 -13.75
N ASN A 63 -16.46 -4.08 -15.00
CA ASN A 63 -15.57 -3.93 -16.16
C ASN A 63 -14.86 -2.56 -16.16
N SER A 64 -15.58 -1.48 -15.85
CA SER A 64 -14.98 -0.13 -15.76
C SER A 64 -13.99 -0.01 -14.59
N SER A 65 -14.23 -0.71 -13.48
CA SER A 65 -13.28 -0.80 -12.37
C SER A 65 -12.03 -1.58 -12.76
N LEU A 66 -12.18 -2.72 -13.43
CA LEU A 66 -11.06 -3.52 -13.93
C LEU A 66 -10.22 -2.73 -14.94
N ASP A 67 -10.85 -2.01 -15.86
CA ASP A 67 -10.15 -1.14 -16.82
C ASP A 67 -9.30 -0.08 -16.11
N SER A 68 -9.87 0.59 -15.11
CA SER A 68 -9.15 1.57 -14.28
C SER A 68 -7.98 0.94 -13.52
N ILE A 69 -8.16 -0.29 -13.02
CA ILE A 69 -7.11 -1.05 -12.34
C ILE A 69 -5.98 -1.40 -13.32
N HIS A 70 -6.31 -1.88 -14.51
CA HIS A 70 -5.31 -2.20 -15.54
C HIS A 70 -4.47 -0.98 -15.90
N TYR A 71 -5.10 0.17 -16.13
CA TYR A 71 -4.39 1.42 -16.39
C TYR A 71 -3.44 1.80 -15.24
N ALA A 72 -3.90 1.68 -13.99
CA ALA A 72 -3.07 1.95 -12.83
C ALA A 72 -1.89 0.96 -12.70
N MET A 73 -2.09 -0.31 -13.04
CA MET A 73 -1.03 -1.32 -12.98
C MET A 73 0.04 -1.07 -14.06
N GLU A 74 -0.39 -0.78 -15.29
CA GLU A 74 0.52 -0.41 -16.38
C GLU A 74 1.35 0.83 -16.00
N TRP A 75 0.72 1.83 -15.39
CA TRP A 75 1.44 3.01 -14.89
C TRP A 75 2.48 2.65 -13.82
N LEU A 76 2.16 1.76 -12.88
CA LEU A 76 3.09 1.29 -11.85
C LEU A 76 4.26 0.49 -12.43
N GLU A 77 4.01 -0.40 -13.38
CA GLU A 77 5.03 -1.18 -14.08
C GLU A 77 5.98 -0.27 -14.86
N ASN A 78 5.43 0.72 -15.58
CA ASN A 78 6.22 1.72 -16.28
C ASN A 78 7.12 2.50 -15.31
N LYS A 79 6.59 2.93 -14.16
CA LYS A 79 7.39 3.61 -13.13
C LYS A 79 8.43 2.70 -12.48
N ALA A 80 8.13 1.43 -12.29
CA ALA A 80 9.13 0.47 -11.81
C ALA A 80 10.26 0.30 -12.83
N SER A 81 9.91 0.13 -14.11
CA SER A 81 10.85 0.01 -15.24
C SER A 81 11.77 1.23 -15.36
N GLU A 82 11.21 2.46 -15.31
CA GLU A 82 11.97 3.71 -15.31
C GLU A 82 13.01 3.78 -14.17
N ASN A 83 12.77 3.09 -13.06
CA ASN A 83 13.65 3.05 -11.88
C ASN A 83 14.50 1.77 -11.81
N GLY A 84 14.54 0.95 -12.87
CA GLY A 84 15.31 -0.31 -12.90
C GLY A 84 14.80 -1.38 -11.95
N ILE A 85 13.52 -1.34 -11.59
CA ILE A 85 12.85 -2.30 -10.72
C ILE A 85 12.08 -3.28 -11.60
N PRO A 86 12.42 -4.58 -11.61
CA PRO A 86 11.61 -5.58 -12.31
C PRO A 86 10.26 -5.69 -11.59
N LEU A 87 9.16 -5.49 -12.31
CA LEU A 87 7.81 -5.60 -11.79
C LEU A 87 6.87 -6.01 -12.93
N THR A 88 6.11 -7.06 -12.71
CA THR A 88 5.03 -7.52 -13.56
C THR A 88 3.85 -7.85 -12.67
N ILE A 89 2.68 -7.28 -12.97
CA ILE A 89 1.47 -7.33 -12.18
C ILE A 89 0.38 -8.02 -13.01
N THR A 90 0.06 -9.25 -12.61
CA THR A 90 -1.10 -9.95 -13.17
C THR A 90 -2.35 -9.59 -12.38
N VAL A 91 -3.32 -8.98 -13.05
CA VAL A 91 -4.64 -8.69 -12.45
C VAL A 91 -5.54 -9.92 -12.63
N GLN A 92 -6.12 -10.38 -11.53
CA GLN A 92 -7.15 -11.41 -11.49
C GLN A 92 -8.32 -10.91 -10.66
N TYR A 93 -9.49 -11.53 -10.82
CA TYR A 93 -10.64 -11.23 -9.99
C TYR A 93 -11.40 -12.50 -9.63
N HIS A 94 -12.07 -12.48 -8.48
CA HIS A 94 -12.89 -13.59 -8.02
C HIS A 94 -14.10 -13.80 -8.94
N GLN A 95 -14.30 -15.04 -9.37
CA GLN A 95 -15.50 -15.49 -10.07
C GLN A 95 -15.80 -16.93 -9.66
N ASN A 96 -17.02 -17.17 -9.16
CA ASN A 96 -17.49 -18.51 -8.80
C ASN A 96 -18.81 -18.80 -9.54
N ASN A 97 -18.78 -19.76 -10.47
CA ASN A 97 -19.97 -20.16 -11.26
C ASN A 97 -20.73 -18.98 -11.89
N ASN A 98 -19.99 -18.03 -12.50
CA ASN A 98 -20.51 -16.78 -13.09
C ASN A 98 -21.07 -15.75 -12.09
N VAL A 99 -20.97 -15.99 -10.79
CA VAL A 99 -21.19 -14.99 -9.76
C VAL A 99 -19.87 -14.32 -9.45
N ILE A 100 -19.77 -13.02 -9.75
CA ILE A 100 -18.56 -12.23 -9.52
C ILE A 100 -18.56 -11.63 -8.10
N PRO A 101 -19.60 -10.88 -7.67
CA PRO A 101 -19.58 -10.28 -6.34
C PRO A 101 -19.87 -11.29 -5.24
N ILE A 102 -19.11 -11.21 -4.15
CA ILE A 102 -19.44 -11.91 -2.91
C ILE A 102 -20.45 -11.08 -2.12
N SER A 103 -21.57 -11.69 -1.70
CA SER A 103 -22.50 -11.01 -0.81
C SER A 103 -22.01 -11.10 0.63
N GLN A 104 -21.59 -9.97 1.21
CA GLN A 104 -21.12 -9.90 2.59
C GLN A 104 -21.35 -8.51 3.18
N ASP A 105 -22.17 -8.45 4.24
CA ASP A 105 -22.47 -7.17 4.88
C ASP A 105 -21.26 -6.50 5.52
N PHE A 106 -21.18 -5.18 5.33
CA PHE A 106 -20.18 -4.34 5.97
C PHE A 106 -20.48 -4.18 7.47
N PRO A 107 -19.46 -4.07 8.36
CA PRO A 107 -19.69 -4.02 9.81
C PRO A 107 -20.62 -2.88 10.27
N ARG A 108 -20.64 -1.77 9.53
CA ARG A 108 -21.54 -0.63 9.72
C ARG A 108 -22.00 -0.10 8.36
N LYS A 109 -22.84 0.95 8.34
CA LYS A 109 -23.38 1.48 7.08
C LYS A 109 -22.31 2.02 6.11
N THR A 110 -21.19 2.54 6.62
CA THR A 110 -20.16 3.17 5.79
C THR A 110 -18.75 2.81 6.27
N LEU A 111 -17.76 2.94 5.38
CA LEU A 111 -16.34 2.82 5.70
C LEU A 111 -15.97 3.77 6.85
N SER A 112 -16.31 5.05 6.71
CA SER A 112 -16.06 6.07 7.73
C SER A 112 -16.74 5.73 9.06
N GLY A 113 -17.98 5.21 9.03
CA GLY A 113 -18.70 4.78 10.22
C GLY A 113 -18.03 3.60 10.93
N THR A 114 -17.29 2.77 10.20
CA THR A 114 -16.50 1.65 10.72
C THR A 114 -15.15 2.10 11.24
N LEU A 115 -14.43 2.94 10.48
CA LEU A 115 -13.05 3.31 10.78
C LEU A 115 -12.93 4.43 11.82
N LEU A 116 -13.71 5.50 11.69
CA LEU A 116 -13.45 6.77 12.38
C LEU A 116 -13.91 6.85 13.85
N PRO A 117 -14.96 6.15 14.31
CA PRO A 117 -15.42 6.31 15.70
C PRO A 117 -14.38 5.92 16.75
N VAL A 118 -13.57 4.90 16.47
CA VAL A 118 -12.41 4.51 17.28
C VAL A 118 -11.39 3.85 16.35
N ILE A 119 -10.39 4.60 15.88
CA ILE A 119 -9.48 4.15 14.80
C ILE A 119 -8.87 2.75 15.06
N PRO A 120 -8.27 2.45 16.24
CA PRO A 120 -7.68 1.12 16.45
C PRO A 120 -8.71 -0.02 16.40
N ALA A 121 -9.92 0.21 16.93
CA ALA A 121 -10.99 -0.78 16.89
C ALA A 121 -11.61 -0.89 15.48
N GLY A 122 -11.73 0.24 14.77
CA GLY A 122 -12.24 0.32 13.41
C GLY A 122 -11.36 -0.40 12.41
N ILE A 123 -10.04 -0.25 12.53
CA ILE A 123 -9.05 -1.02 11.75
C ILE A 123 -9.26 -2.52 11.99
N ARG A 124 -9.35 -2.96 13.25
CA ARG A 124 -9.57 -4.38 13.58
C ARG A 124 -10.89 -4.93 13.02
N LEU A 125 -11.95 -4.12 13.01
CA LEU A 125 -13.25 -4.51 12.43
C LEU A 125 -13.16 -4.64 10.91
N LEU A 126 -12.50 -3.68 10.25
CA LEU A 126 -12.28 -3.68 8.81
C LEU A 126 -11.41 -4.88 8.39
N ASP A 127 -10.30 -5.10 9.08
CA ASP A 127 -9.40 -6.24 8.86
C ASP A 127 -10.12 -7.57 9.09
N GLY A 128 -10.93 -7.67 10.14
CA GLY A 128 -11.72 -8.86 10.40
C GLY A 128 -12.74 -9.14 9.29
N TRP A 129 -13.35 -8.10 8.75
CA TRP A 129 -14.30 -8.21 7.63
C TRP A 129 -13.60 -8.59 6.32
N SER A 130 -12.50 -7.90 5.95
CA SER A 130 -11.74 -8.19 4.73
C SER A 130 -11.16 -9.61 4.75
N ASN A 131 -10.63 -10.06 5.90
CA ASN A 131 -10.11 -11.41 6.04
C ASN A 131 -11.18 -12.50 5.84
N ARG A 132 -12.43 -12.26 6.26
CA ARG A 132 -13.53 -13.21 5.99
C ARG A 132 -13.85 -13.29 4.50
N ILE A 133 -13.87 -12.15 3.81
CA ILE A 133 -14.11 -12.10 2.37
C ILE A 133 -13.01 -12.82 1.61
N ALA A 134 -11.74 -12.56 1.95
CA ALA A 134 -10.60 -13.22 1.34
C ALA A 134 -10.70 -14.75 1.50
N ARG A 135 -11.00 -15.24 2.71
CA ARG A 135 -11.22 -16.68 2.96
C ARG A 135 -12.37 -17.28 2.15
N ASN A 136 -13.43 -16.50 1.91
CA ASN A 136 -14.55 -16.96 1.10
C ASN A 136 -14.22 -16.98 -0.40
N ALA A 137 -13.30 -16.12 -0.85
CA ALA A 137 -12.92 -16.00 -2.25
C ALA A 137 -11.93 -17.08 -2.72
N GLY A 138 -11.22 -17.73 -1.79
CA GLY A 138 -10.20 -18.76 -2.06
C GLY A 138 -8.93 -18.52 -1.28
#